data_AF-A0A2P1PMJ1-F1
#
_entry.id   AF-A0A2P1PMJ1-F1
#
_cell.length_a   1.000
_cell.length_b   1.000
_cell.length_c   1.000
_cell.angle_alpha   90.00
_cell.angle_beta   90.00
_cell.angle_gamma   90.00
#
_symmetry.space_group_name_H-M   'P 1'
#
loop_
_entity.id
_entity.type
_entity.pdbx_description
1 polymer ?
#
loop_
_entity_poly.entity_id
_entity_poly.type
_entity_poly.pdbx_seq_one_letter_code
_entity_poly.pdbx_strand_id
1 'polypeptide(L)'
;MPTIDCKTPGSVVVSQLIPLFEQEPTMTASRLLILLTAFATFAVKAEVTQCLATDPGSWPPVSKPYILLIADTSASMIATIGSTDSCGYGSDRRAHQRCAINRILKAYAGQVEFGLMNFAFKQASCTATCFTDCTYSDYPSNSGGVGCGPESAEAPTSPNRRGGFLQVPIRADNQTPPAADSFPNLNAWTDNSCSGNTELFASGSSPLNGALRDAFRYLSNQWVAQDNSITYGSPLGAIAGEERACRTLRVVMFADSGDNCDNVGDAADAAADLVTGFSRGGVTFSVRTHVLDLTASGGELNGIASAGQTTTAVPAVNETAMYTALNDIVLATLSAEVGDNQDNNCNGCTDEGMPHFANLNPVCCAWVTPAQRSTCLVNFQASISPANPKGTRSLLPCTNGANAVDPTRWLVYDPGETCNNSDDNGDGQVDEGLQKCGNPLHCPATEVCDAEDNDCDGLIDEGGVCGICTPSPEICDGCDNDCDSVADNGAPSGTCGLTSPPNCVGTLACRPAQPVGMPGACVSGGGFASCSNMPLAESCDGIDNSCNGQIDEGLSASNCEPAGTPSGLIYGGSSQCRRGQQFCGQTTCHSFIGPTPEVSDGIDNDCDGAIDNGIDAMFKNGFE
;
A
#
# COMPACT_ATOMS: atom_id res chain seq x y z
N MET A 1 29.65 34.81 -9.34
CA MET A 1 29.37 35.23 -7.95
C MET A 1 29.20 36.74 -7.96
N PRO A 2 28.01 37.24 -7.58
CA PRO A 2 27.71 37.36 -6.16
C PRO A 2 26.48 36.56 -5.72
N THR A 3 26.56 36.14 -4.47
CA THR A 3 25.52 35.52 -3.64
C THR A 3 24.39 36.50 -3.38
N ILE A 4 23.14 36.08 -3.59
CA ILE A 4 21.94 36.77 -3.09
C ILE A 4 21.28 35.89 -2.05
N ASP A 5 21.22 36.46 -0.86
CA ASP A 5 20.80 35.93 0.43
C ASP A 5 19.26 35.87 0.50
N CYS A 6 18.72 34.74 0.97
CA CYS A 6 17.30 34.53 1.19
C CYS A 6 16.89 35.10 2.55
N LYS A 7 16.18 36.23 2.58
CA LYS A 7 15.28 36.57 3.71
C LYS A 7 14.27 37.67 3.34
N THR A 8 13.01 37.40 3.71
CA THR A 8 11.79 38.24 3.75
C THR A 8 10.95 38.42 2.46
N PRO A 9 9.64 38.07 2.48
CA PRO A 9 8.70 38.36 1.41
C PRO A 9 7.98 39.69 1.65
N GLY A 10 7.95 40.56 0.65
CA GLY A 10 7.14 41.79 0.72
C GLY A 10 7.35 42.73 -0.46
N SER A 11 6.31 42.87 -1.28
CA SER A 11 6.01 43.99 -2.19
C SER A 11 7.01 44.32 -3.30
N VAL A 12 6.70 43.87 -4.53
CA VAL A 12 7.24 44.48 -5.75
C VAL A 12 6.30 45.60 -6.20
N VAL A 13 6.78 46.84 -6.08
CA VAL A 13 6.18 48.06 -6.61
C VAL A 13 6.37 48.10 -8.12
N VAL A 14 5.27 48.27 -8.87
CA VAL A 14 5.28 48.49 -10.31
C VAL A 14 5.78 49.91 -10.60
N SER A 15 7.07 50.06 -10.91
CA SER A 15 7.57 51.21 -11.63
C SER A 15 8.91 50.87 -12.25
N GLN A 16 8.87 50.62 -13.56
CA GLN A 16 9.85 50.97 -14.58
C GLN A 16 9.62 50.01 -15.75
N LEU A 17 9.19 50.56 -16.90
CA LEU A 17 9.50 50.09 -18.27
C LEU A 17 8.66 50.90 -19.28
N ILE A 18 9.20 52.05 -19.69
CA ILE A 18 9.04 52.70 -21.00
C ILE A 18 10.46 53.26 -21.27
N PRO A 19 11.07 53.22 -22.48
CA PRO A 19 10.48 53.21 -23.82
C PRO A 19 11.10 52.17 -24.79
N LEU A 20 10.54 52.04 -26.01
CA LEU A 20 11.26 52.04 -27.30
C LEU A 20 10.24 51.97 -28.47
N PHE A 21 10.22 53.06 -29.27
CA PHE A 21 9.76 53.25 -30.68
C PHE A 21 8.29 52.92 -31.04
N GLU A 22 7.41 53.88 -31.37
CA GLU A 22 7.39 54.87 -32.48
C GLU A 22 7.55 54.28 -33.89
N GLN A 23 6.42 54.04 -34.58
CA GLN A 23 6.16 54.57 -35.95
C GLN A 23 4.70 54.29 -36.42
N GLU A 24 4.14 55.33 -37.07
CA GLU A 24 2.91 55.45 -37.86
C GLU A 24 1.56 55.83 -37.19
N PRO A 25 0.82 56.83 -37.75
CA PRO A 25 -0.31 57.48 -37.11
C PRO A 25 -1.67 56.92 -37.55
N THR A 26 -2.71 57.26 -36.79
CA THR A 26 -4.15 57.10 -37.08
C THR A 26 -4.78 55.72 -36.77
N MET A 27 -5.04 55.47 -35.48
CA MET A 27 -6.21 54.69 -35.07
C MET A 27 -6.94 55.38 -33.92
N THR A 28 -8.19 55.74 -34.19
CA THR A 28 -9.19 56.30 -33.27
C THR A 28 -9.38 55.43 -32.03
N ALA A 29 -9.54 56.09 -30.87
CA ALA A 29 -9.58 55.56 -29.50
C ALA A 29 -10.79 54.65 -29.14
N SER A 30 -11.23 53.76 -30.04
CA SER A 30 -12.38 52.89 -29.81
C SER A 30 -12.11 51.40 -30.05
N ARG A 31 -10.84 50.98 -30.02
CA ARG A 31 -10.41 49.57 -30.11
C ARG A 31 -9.24 49.20 -29.17
N LEU A 32 -9.09 49.91 -28.05
CA LEU A 32 -8.15 49.56 -26.97
C LEU A 32 -8.89 49.33 -25.65
N LEU A 33 -9.95 48.53 -25.71
CA LEU A 33 -10.61 47.94 -24.54
C LEU A 33 -11.01 46.48 -24.84
N ILE A 34 -10.18 45.79 -25.61
CA ILE A 34 -10.25 44.35 -25.84
C ILE A 34 -8.79 43.90 -25.93
N LEU A 35 -8.17 43.62 -24.79
CA LEU A 35 -7.02 42.70 -24.57
C LEU A 35 -6.39 42.89 -23.18
N LEU A 36 -7.18 43.20 -22.14
CA LEU A 36 -6.67 43.23 -20.76
C LEU A 36 -7.68 42.73 -19.74
N THR A 37 -8.39 41.64 -20.06
CA THR A 37 -9.18 40.87 -19.09
C THR A 37 -9.26 39.40 -19.54
N ALA A 38 -8.15 38.67 -19.49
CA ALA A 38 -8.15 37.20 -19.53
C ALA A 38 -6.81 36.62 -19.04
N PHE A 39 -6.31 37.11 -17.92
CA PHE A 39 -5.53 36.25 -17.02
C PHE A 39 -6.22 36.33 -15.68
N ALA A 40 -7.35 35.63 -15.57
CA ALA A 40 -7.80 35.18 -14.27
C ALA A 40 -6.68 34.28 -13.75
N THR A 41 -5.93 34.77 -12.78
CA THR A 41 -5.14 33.91 -11.93
C THR A 41 -6.12 32.90 -11.33
N PHE A 42 -6.06 31.65 -11.77
CA PHE A 42 -6.65 30.55 -11.03
C PHE A 42 -5.84 30.45 -9.74
N ALA A 43 -6.23 31.22 -8.73
CA ALA A 43 -5.86 30.93 -7.37
C ALA A 43 -6.55 29.60 -7.05
N VAL A 44 -5.79 28.50 -7.14
CA VAL A 44 -6.21 27.23 -6.54
C VAL A 44 -6.43 27.55 -5.08
N LYS A 45 -7.69 27.53 -4.65
CA LYS A 45 -8.06 27.80 -3.27
C LYS A 45 -7.48 26.64 -2.46
N ALA A 46 -6.51 26.92 -1.60
CA ALA A 46 -5.96 25.90 -0.70
C ALA A 46 -7.12 25.26 0.07
N GLU A 47 -7.12 23.94 0.16
CA GLU A 47 -8.16 23.21 0.90
C GLU A 47 -8.19 23.63 2.36
N VAL A 48 -9.38 23.62 2.94
CA VAL A 48 -9.56 24.00 4.34
C VAL A 48 -8.85 22.95 5.21
N THR A 49 -8.19 23.35 6.29
CA THR A 49 -7.44 22.43 7.18
C THR A 49 -8.27 21.24 7.66
N GLN A 50 -9.60 21.37 7.68
CA GLN A 50 -10.55 20.29 7.97
C GLN A 50 -10.44 19.10 7.01
N CYS A 51 -10.08 19.32 5.75
CA CYS A 51 -9.91 18.27 4.73
C CYS A 51 -8.72 17.32 5.02
N LEU A 52 -7.82 17.72 5.93
CA LEU A 52 -6.61 16.96 6.29
C LEU A 52 -6.77 16.13 7.54
N ALA A 53 -7.92 16.23 8.19
CA ALA A 53 -8.17 15.50 9.40
C ALA A 53 -8.47 14.04 9.07
N THR A 54 -7.87 13.13 9.83
CA THR A 54 -8.14 11.69 9.73
C THR A 54 -9.49 11.30 10.33
N ASP A 55 -10.15 12.22 11.05
CA ASP A 55 -11.46 12.00 11.66
C ASP A 55 -12.58 12.53 10.74
N PRO A 56 -13.46 11.65 10.22
CA PRO A 56 -14.60 12.04 9.38
C PRO A 56 -15.53 13.08 10.00
N GLY A 57 -15.61 13.15 11.33
CA GLY A 57 -16.48 14.10 12.04
C GLY A 57 -16.02 15.56 11.94
N SER A 58 -14.82 15.81 11.42
CA SER A 58 -14.22 17.14 11.32
C SER A 58 -14.29 17.75 9.92
N TRP A 59 -14.68 16.96 8.92
CA TRP A 59 -14.84 17.38 7.53
C TRP A 59 -16.06 18.30 7.36
N PRO A 60 -16.07 19.17 6.35
CA PRO A 60 -17.28 19.88 5.97
C PRO A 60 -18.42 18.90 5.63
N PRO A 61 -19.69 19.26 5.89
CA PRO A 61 -20.81 18.40 5.53
C PRO A 61 -20.89 18.21 4.00
N VAL A 62 -21.21 16.99 3.59
CA VAL A 62 -21.43 16.64 2.17
C VAL A 62 -22.57 17.46 1.57
N SER A 63 -22.40 17.88 0.31
CA SER A 63 -23.50 18.54 -0.41
C SER A 63 -24.53 17.49 -0.78
N LYS A 64 -25.76 17.67 -0.33
CA LYS A 64 -26.82 16.68 -0.57
C LYS A 64 -27.19 16.65 -2.06
N PRO A 65 -27.38 15.48 -2.68
CA PRO A 65 -27.94 15.41 -4.02
C PRO A 65 -29.34 16.03 -4.07
N TYR A 66 -29.66 16.66 -5.20
CA TYR A 66 -30.98 17.23 -5.45
C TYR A 66 -31.73 16.39 -6.47
N ILE A 67 -32.90 15.89 -6.07
CA ILE A 67 -33.74 15.04 -6.91
C ILE A 67 -35.12 15.67 -7.04
N LEU A 68 -35.51 16.05 -8.26
CA LEU A 68 -36.87 16.46 -8.57
C LEU A 68 -37.67 15.26 -9.07
N LEU A 69 -38.70 14.88 -8.31
CA LEU A 69 -39.66 13.86 -8.71
C LEU A 69 -40.77 14.51 -9.55
N ILE A 70 -41.00 14.00 -10.76
CA ILE A 70 -42.16 14.35 -11.60
C ILE A 70 -43.10 13.14 -11.58
N ALA A 71 -44.14 13.23 -10.76
CA ALA A 71 -45.12 12.18 -10.56
C ALA A 71 -46.14 12.15 -11.70
N ASP A 72 -46.39 10.96 -12.25
CA ASP A 72 -47.50 10.74 -13.18
C ASP A 72 -48.81 10.91 -12.42
N THR A 73 -49.61 11.88 -12.85
CA THR A 73 -50.96 12.10 -12.35
C THR A 73 -51.99 12.04 -13.47
N SER A 74 -51.68 11.43 -14.60
CA SER A 74 -52.61 11.24 -15.72
C SER A 74 -53.78 10.32 -15.33
N ALA A 75 -54.85 10.37 -16.11
CA ALA A 75 -56.04 9.57 -15.84
C ALA A 75 -55.79 8.05 -15.92
N SER A 76 -54.77 7.59 -16.66
CA SER A 76 -54.42 6.16 -16.79
C SER A 76 -53.84 5.55 -15.51
N MET A 77 -53.43 6.37 -14.56
CA MET A 77 -52.89 5.95 -13.26
C MET A 77 -53.91 5.24 -12.34
N ILE A 78 -55.19 5.21 -12.71
CA ILE A 78 -56.22 4.40 -12.03
C ILE A 78 -56.19 2.91 -12.44
N ALA A 79 -55.35 2.54 -13.41
CA ALA A 79 -55.23 1.16 -13.86
C ALA A 79 -54.77 0.24 -12.73
N THR A 80 -55.44 -0.91 -12.59
CA THR A 80 -55.15 -1.89 -11.54
C THR A 80 -53.85 -2.63 -11.81
N ILE A 81 -53.00 -2.69 -10.79
CA ILE A 81 -51.88 -3.61 -10.66
C ILE A 81 -52.41 -4.81 -9.87
N GLY A 82 -52.15 -6.04 -10.31
CA GLY A 82 -52.77 -7.27 -9.78
C GLY A 82 -52.45 -7.64 -8.31
N SER A 83 -52.00 -6.68 -7.50
CA SER A 83 -51.64 -6.79 -6.09
C SER A 83 -51.98 -5.49 -5.37
N THR A 84 -52.08 -5.50 -4.04
CA THR A 84 -52.08 -4.27 -3.24
C THR A 84 -50.66 -3.82 -2.93
N ASP A 85 -50.45 -2.52 -2.75
CA ASP A 85 -49.17 -1.97 -2.30
C ASP A 85 -48.91 -2.26 -0.81
N SER A 86 -47.64 -2.23 -0.40
CA SER A 86 -47.24 -2.52 0.98
C SER A 86 -47.66 -1.46 2.01
N CYS A 87 -48.03 -0.25 1.58
CA CYS A 87 -48.52 0.81 2.45
C CYS A 87 -50.05 0.71 2.70
N GLY A 88 -50.74 -0.18 1.98
CA GLY A 88 -52.18 -0.37 2.09
C GLY A 88 -53.01 0.73 1.44
N TYR A 89 -52.46 1.45 0.47
CA TYR A 89 -53.14 2.58 -0.19
C TYR A 89 -54.14 2.15 -1.27
N GLY A 90 -53.93 0.99 -1.89
CA GLY A 90 -54.82 0.44 -2.92
C GLY A 90 -54.12 -0.58 -3.82
N SER A 91 -54.70 -0.78 -5.01
CA SER A 91 -54.18 -1.69 -6.03
C SER A 91 -54.10 -1.02 -7.41
N ASP A 92 -54.18 0.31 -7.49
CA ASP A 92 -53.98 1.06 -8.73
C ASP A 92 -52.55 1.60 -8.84
N ARG A 93 -52.10 1.97 -10.06
CA ARG A 93 -50.73 2.50 -10.29
C ARG A 93 -50.41 3.68 -9.39
N ARG A 94 -51.36 4.58 -9.18
CA ARG A 94 -51.23 5.72 -8.27
C ARG A 94 -50.95 5.28 -6.83
N ALA A 95 -51.64 4.27 -6.30
CA ALA A 95 -51.40 3.75 -4.95
C ALA A 95 -49.98 3.20 -4.81
N HIS A 96 -49.54 2.39 -5.78
CA HIS A 96 -48.18 1.88 -5.83
C HIS A 96 -47.12 2.99 -5.95
N GLN A 97 -47.35 4.00 -6.79
CA GLN A 97 -46.45 5.16 -6.94
C GLN A 97 -46.33 5.96 -5.64
N ARG A 98 -47.46 6.27 -4.99
CA ARG A 98 -47.47 6.97 -3.70
C ARG A 98 -46.72 6.20 -2.64
N CYS A 99 -46.96 4.90 -2.52
CA CYS A 99 -46.25 4.06 -1.55
C CYS A 99 -44.74 4.00 -1.83
N ALA A 100 -44.33 3.83 -3.09
CA ALA A 100 -42.92 3.82 -3.46
C ALA A 100 -42.21 5.15 -3.14
N ILE A 101 -42.84 6.28 -3.47
CA ILE A 101 -42.31 7.62 -3.14
C ILE A 101 -42.29 7.81 -1.62
N ASN A 102 -43.35 7.44 -0.90
CA ASN A 102 -43.38 7.58 0.56
C ASN A 102 -42.24 6.80 1.24
N ARG A 103 -41.98 5.59 0.76
CA ARG A 103 -40.90 4.74 1.25
C ARG A 103 -39.52 5.32 0.94
N ILE A 104 -39.28 5.83 -0.28
CA ILE A 104 -37.98 6.41 -0.63
C ILE A 104 -37.70 7.68 0.20
N LEU A 105 -38.70 8.53 0.39
CA LEU A 105 -38.59 9.75 1.19
C LEU A 105 -38.23 9.42 2.64
N LYS A 106 -38.83 8.38 3.22
CA LYS A 106 -38.53 7.92 4.59
C LYS A 106 -37.15 7.29 4.70
N ALA A 107 -36.71 6.55 3.69
CA ALA A 107 -35.43 5.85 3.70
C ALA A 107 -34.23 6.81 3.63
N TYR A 108 -34.37 7.92 2.90
CA TYR A 108 -33.28 8.86 2.62
C TYR A 108 -33.48 10.25 3.23
N ALA A 109 -34.38 10.37 4.20
CA ALA A 109 -34.62 11.62 4.93
C ALA A 109 -33.31 12.15 5.53
N GLY A 110 -32.96 13.38 5.19
CA GLY A 110 -31.74 14.04 5.65
C GLY A 110 -30.48 13.75 4.84
N GLN A 111 -30.47 12.75 3.94
CA GLN A 111 -29.32 12.44 3.07
C GLN A 111 -29.45 13.05 1.68
N VAL A 112 -30.67 13.17 1.16
CA VAL A 112 -31.01 13.71 -0.16
C VAL A 112 -32.11 14.76 0.00
N GLU A 113 -32.08 15.80 -0.82
CA GLU A 113 -33.16 16.79 -0.86
C GLU A 113 -34.05 16.51 -2.08
N PHE A 114 -35.33 16.24 -1.81
CA PHE A 114 -36.33 15.94 -2.83
C PHE A 114 -37.22 17.15 -3.10
N GLY A 115 -37.67 17.25 -4.35
CA GLY A 115 -38.78 18.11 -4.77
C GLY A 115 -39.85 17.25 -5.41
N LEU A 116 -41.09 17.73 -5.44
CA LEU A 116 -42.21 17.03 -6.05
C LEU A 116 -42.98 17.95 -6.99
N MET A 117 -43.13 17.48 -8.22
CA MET A 117 -43.93 18.05 -9.27
C MET A 117 -44.97 17.01 -9.72
N ASN A 118 -46.20 17.44 -9.94
CA ASN A 118 -47.19 16.65 -10.67
C ASN A 118 -47.46 17.29 -12.04
N PHE A 119 -48.28 16.66 -12.88
CA PHE A 119 -48.67 17.28 -14.15
C PHE A 119 -49.57 18.50 -13.92
N ALA A 120 -49.69 19.35 -14.95
CA ALA A 120 -50.39 20.64 -14.92
C ALA A 120 -51.91 20.48 -14.78
N PHE A 121 -52.33 19.98 -13.62
CA PHE A 121 -53.72 19.83 -13.22
C PHE A 121 -53.86 20.15 -11.73
N LYS A 122 -54.92 20.85 -11.35
CA LYS A 122 -55.14 21.32 -9.98
C LYS A 122 -56.12 20.41 -9.26
N GLN A 123 -55.80 20.08 -8.01
CA GLN A 123 -56.69 19.42 -7.07
C GLN A 123 -57.16 20.43 -6.01
N ALA A 124 -58.44 20.45 -5.71
CA ALA A 124 -59.03 21.33 -4.70
C ALA A 124 -60.27 20.71 -4.06
N SER A 125 -60.74 21.31 -2.96
CA SER A 125 -61.99 20.97 -2.27
C SER A 125 -62.11 19.51 -1.81
N CYS A 126 -60.99 18.84 -1.53
CA CYS A 126 -60.96 17.45 -1.09
C CYS A 126 -61.51 17.24 0.33
N THR A 127 -62.27 16.17 0.52
CA THR A 127 -62.65 15.65 1.85
C THR A 127 -61.66 14.56 2.32
N ALA A 128 -61.89 14.00 3.51
CA ALA A 128 -61.03 12.96 4.10
C ALA A 128 -61.01 11.63 3.31
N THR A 129 -61.89 11.45 2.32
CA THR A 129 -61.84 10.31 1.40
C THR A 129 -61.14 10.68 0.12
N CYS A 130 -59.95 10.10 -0.05
CA CYS A 130 -59.09 10.33 -1.19
C CYS A 130 -59.83 10.20 -2.53
N PHE A 131 -59.66 11.21 -3.37
CA PHE A 131 -60.04 11.26 -4.78
C PHE A 131 -61.52 11.39 -5.14
N THR A 132 -62.44 10.88 -4.31
CA THR A 132 -63.87 10.85 -4.62
C THR A 132 -64.54 12.22 -4.52
N ASP A 133 -64.20 12.99 -3.49
CA ASP A 133 -64.78 14.32 -3.25
C ASP A 133 -63.77 15.44 -3.51
N CYS A 134 -62.92 15.27 -4.54
CA CYS A 134 -61.99 16.30 -4.96
C CYS A 134 -62.49 16.93 -6.26
N THR A 135 -62.37 18.25 -6.35
CA THR A 135 -62.51 18.98 -7.62
C THR A 135 -61.17 18.99 -8.34
N TYR A 136 -61.18 18.62 -9.61
CA TYR A 136 -60.00 18.70 -10.46
C TYR A 136 -60.23 19.62 -11.65
N SER A 137 -59.25 20.44 -11.96
CA SER A 137 -59.41 21.48 -12.98
C SER A 137 -58.10 21.80 -13.68
N ASP A 138 -58.24 22.24 -14.93
CA ASP A 138 -57.15 22.73 -15.75
C ASP A 138 -56.44 23.95 -15.14
N TYR A 139 -55.19 24.12 -15.54
CA TYR A 139 -54.49 25.38 -15.33
C TYR A 139 -55.14 26.53 -16.10
N PRO A 140 -55.05 27.78 -15.59
CA PRO A 140 -55.39 28.94 -16.38
C PRO A 140 -54.67 28.91 -17.73
N SER A 141 -55.41 29.22 -18.78
CA SER A 141 -54.90 29.23 -20.17
C SER A 141 -54.45 27.86 -20.69
N ASN A 142 -54.97 26.76 -20.14
CA ASN A 142 -54.74 25.41 -20.67
C ASN A 142 -55.03 25.35 -22.17
N SER A 143 -54.13 24.70 -22.91
CA SER A 143 -54.19 24.53 -24.36
C SER A 143 -53.92 23.07 -24.69
N GLY A 144 -54.68 22.52 -25.64
CA GLY A 144 -54.64 21.10 -25.97
C GLY A 144 -55.65 20.30 -25.16
N GLY A 145 -55.28 19.07 -24.76
CA GLY A 145 -56.11 18.19 -23.93
C GLY A 145 -56.27 18.69 -22.49
N VAL A 146 -57.15 18.02 -21.75
CA VAL A 146 -57.34 18.27 -20.31
C VAL A 146 -56.05 17.95 -19.57
N GLY A 147 -55.50 18.88 -18.79
CA GLY A 147 -54.26 18.72 -18.04
C GLY A 147 -52.97 18.91 -18.84
N CYS A 148 -53.06 19.41 -20.07
CA CYS A 148 -51.89 19.64 -20.92
C CYS A 148 -51.08 20.89 -20.60
N GLY A 149 -51.62 21.74 -19.73
CA GLY A 149 -51.09 23.04 -19.36
C GLY A 149 -51.10 24.05 -20.51
N PRO A 150 -50.69 25.29 -20.23
CA PRO A 150 -50.65 26.34 -21.23
C PRO A 150 -49.46 26.21 -22.18
N GLU A 151 -49.71 26.65 -23.40
CA GLU A 151 -48.74 26.80 -24.47
C GLU A 151 -48.83 28.21 -25.04
N SER A 152 -47.70 28.80 -25.39
CA SER A 152 -47.70 30.11 -26.05
C SER A 152 -48.38 30.01 -27.42
N ALA A 153 -49.30 30.94 -27.71
CA ALA A 153 -50.04 31.01 -28.98
C ALA A 153 -49.15 31.15 -30.23
N GLU A 154 -47.85 31.43 -30.06
CA GLU A 154 -46.88 31.70 -31.13
C GLU A 154 -46.12 30.44 -31.61
N ALA A 155 -46.19 29.30 -30.88
CA ALA A 155 -45.58 28.04 -31.32
C ALA A 155 -46.11 26.82 -30.50
N PRO A 156 -46.74 25.82 -31.14
CA PRO A 156 -47.36 24.65 -30.49
C PRO A 156 -46.38 23.52 -30.07
N THR A 157 -45.09 23.83 -29.98
CA THR A 157 -43.98 22.92 -29.57
C THR A 157 -42.85 23.70 -28.87
N SER A 158 -43.17 24.85 -28.29
CA SER A 158 -42.15 25.83 -27.89
C SER A 158 -41.37 25.41 -26.64
N PRO A 159 -40.13 25.92 -26.47
CA PRO A 159 -39.42 25.91 -25.18
C PRO A 159 -40.20 26.54 -24.01
N ASN A 160 -41.37 27.13 -24.28
CA ASN A 160 -42.26 27.76 -23.31
C ASN A 160 -43.48 26.89 -22.94
N ARG A 161 -43.61 25.66 -23.47
CA ARG A 161 -44.67 24.71 -23.06
C ARG A 161 -44.58 24.44 -21.56
N ARG A 162 -45.73 24.49 -20.89
CA ARG A 162 -45.83 24.24 -19.44
C ARG A 162 -46.75 23.06 -19.22
N GLY A 163 -46.26 22.12 -18.45
CA GLY A 163 -46.92 20.83 -18.20
C GLY A 163 -46.66 20.31 -16.79
N GLY A 164 -45.83 21.00 -16.02
CA GLY A 164 -45.49 20.63 -14.66
C GLY A 164 -46.01 21.63 -13.63
N PHE A 165 -46.62 21.11 -12.57
CA PHE A 165 -46.98 21.87 -11.39
C PHE A 165 -46.08 21.49 -10.22
N LEU A 166 -45.17 22.39 -9.85
CA LEU A 166 -44.29 22.19 -8.70
C LEU A 166 -45.08 22.34 -7.41
N GLN A 167 -45.24 21.24 -6.67
CA GLN A 167 -45.97 21.22 -5.39
C GLN A 167 -45.04 21.55 -4.23
N VAL A 168 -43.91 20.84 -4.18
CA VAL A 168 -42.94 20.98 -3.10
C VAL A 168 -41.58 21.32 -3.73
N PRO A 169 -41.03 22.51 -3.46
CA PRO A 169 -39.71 22.87 -3.96
C PRO A 169 -38.63 22.02 -3.26
N ILE A 170 -37.56 21.75 -3.98
CA ILE A 170 -36.32 21.23 -3.38
C ILE A 170 -35.82 22.25 -2.35
N ARG A 171 -35.51 21.76 -1.16
CA ARG A 171 -34.93 22.56 -0.10
C ARG A 171 -33.43 22.74 -0.35
N ALA A 172 -32.98 24.00 -0.36
CA ALA A 172 -31.57 24.32 -0.44
C ALA A 172 -30.88 23.98 0.90
N ASP A 173 -29.84 23.16 0.85
CA ASP A 173 -29.05 22.71 2.01
C ASP A 173 -27.97 23.72 2.43
N ASN A 174 -27.59 24.64 1.54
CA ASN A 174 -26.62 25.71 1.78
C ASN A 174 -27.20 27.00 2.40
N GLN A 175 -28.47 26.99 2.82
CA GLN A 175 -29.09 28.14 3.49
C GLN A 175 -28.77 28.15 4.99
N THR A 176 -28.43 29.32 5.53
CA THR A 176 -28.19 29.51 6.98
C THR A 176 -29.19 30.52 7.56
N PRO A 177 -30.04 30.13 8.54
CA PRO A 177 -30.24 28.76 9.03
C PRO A 177 -30.87 27.87 7.94
N PRO A 178 -30.68 26.53 8.00
CA PRO A 178 -31.31 25.63 7.04
C PRO A 178 -32.83 25.80 7.06
N ALA A 179 -33.46 25.83 5.89
CA ALA A 179 -34.93 25.91 5.80
C ALA A 179 -35.59 24.74 6.57
N ALA A 180 -36.89 24.85 6.90
CA ALA A 180 -37.60 23.76 7.56
C ALA A 180 -37.53 22.46 6.73
N ASP A 181 -37.55 21.30 7.40
CA ASP A 181 -37.53 19.98 6.75
C ASP A 181 -38.62 19.90 5.66
N SER A 182 -38.22 19.50 4.46
CA SER A 182 -39.13 19.33 3.31
C SER A 182 -39.93 18.04 3.41
N PHE A 183 -39.48 17.07 4.22
CA PHE A 183 -40.09 15.76 4.35
C PHE A 183 -41.57 15.82 4.77
N PRO A 184 -42.01 16.59 5.79
CA PRO A 184 -43.43 16.69 6.13
C PRO A 184 -44.31 17.13 4.95
N ASN A 185 -43.83 18.10 4.16
CA ASN A 185 -44.57 18.60 3.00
C ASN A 185 -44.61 17.58 1.86
N LEU A 186 -43.51 16.87 1.60
CA LEU A 186 -43.46 15.79 0.61
C LEU A 186 -44.32 14.58 1.02
N ASN A 187 -44.26 14.21 2.30
CA ASN A 187 -45.03 13.11 2.87
C ASN A 187 -46.53 13.39 2.75
N ALA A 188 -46.97 14.63 2.94
CA ALA A 188 -48.38 15.02 2.79
C ALA A 188 -48.97 14.75 1.39
N TRP A 189 -48.14 14.61 0.34
CA TRP A 189 -48.60 14.25 -1.01
C TRP A 189 -48.67 12.73 -1.27
N THR A 190 -48.18 11.92 -0.34
CA THR A 190 -48.01 10.48 -0.54
C THR A 190 -48.47 9.63 0.63
N ASP A 191 -48.96 10.23 1.71
CA ASP A 191 -49.29 9.54 2.95
C ASP A 191 -50.71 8.96 3.00
N ASN A 192 -51.52 9.19 1.96
CA ASN A 192 -52.91 8.76 1.86
C ASN A 192 -53.82 9.40 2.93
N SER A 193 -53.41 10.53 3.53
CA SER A 193 -54.27 11.30 4.46
C SER A 193 -55.29 12.15 3.73
N CYS A 194 -54.97 12.58 2.50
CA CYS A 194 -55.82 13.43 1.64
C CYS A 194 -56.29 14.74 2.30
N SER A 195 -55.62 15.14 3.38
CA SER A 195 -55.90 16.39 4.08
C SER A 195 -55.35 17.58 3.29
N GLY A 196 -56.01 18.73 3.34
CA GLY A 196 -55.44 19.98 2.80
C GLY A 196 -55.31 20.09 1.27
N ASN A 197 -56.01 19.24 0.49
CA ASN A 197 -55.87 19.14 -0.97
C ASN A 197 -54.48 18.69 -1.44
N THR A 198 -53.76 17.94 -0.61
CA THR A 198 -52.44 17.40 -0.95
C THR A 198 -52.53 15.89 -1.03
N GLU A 199 -52.55 15.35 -2.24
CA GLU A 199 -52.37 13.92 -2.50
C GLU A 199 -52.10 13.71 -3.99
N LEU A 200 -51.16 12.83 -4.37
CA LEU A 200 -50.98 12.49 -5.78
C LEU A 200 -52.23 11.78 -6.32
N PHE A 201 -52.85 12.39 -7.32
CA PHE A 201 -54.11 11.98 -7.93
C PHE A 201 -53.92 11.37 -9.33
N ALA A 202 -55.02 11.02 -10.00
CA ALA A 202 -55.01 10.48 -11.36
C ALA A 202 -56.11 11.16 -12.20
N SER A 203 -55.76 12.21 -12.93
CA SER A 203 -56.67 12.97 -13.78
C SER A 203 -55.93 13.81 -14.82
N GLY A 204 -56.52 13.91 -16.02
CA GLY A 204 -55.95 14.65 -17.14
C GLY A 204 -55.01 13.80 -18.01
N SER A 205 -54.29 14.52 -18.88
CA SER A 205 -53.33 14.02 -19.87
C SER A 205 -51.90 13.88 -19.31
N SER A 206 -50.96 13.47 -20.16
CA SER A 206 -49.54 13.22 -19.85
C SER A 206 -48.63 14.25 -20.56
N PRO A 207 -48.47 15.48 -20.03
CA PRO A 207 -47.65 16.54 -20.64
C PRO A 207 -46.16 16.41 -20.26
N LEU A 208 -45.51 15.32 -20.68
CA LEU A 208 -44.13 14.99 -20.33
C LEU A 208 -43.14 16.09 -20.76
N ASN A 209 -43.26 16.61 -21.98
CA ASN A 209 -42.44 17.71 -22.50
C ASN A 209 -42.58 18.96 -21.62
N GLY A 210 -43.82 19.40 -21.41
CA GLY A 210 -44.11 20.57 -20.58
C GLY A 210 -43.59 20.44 -19.15
N ALA A 211 -43.69 19.24 -18.55
CA ALA A 211 -43.20 18.97 -17.21
C ALA A 211 -41.66 19.03 -17.13
N LEU A 212 -40.94 18.43 -18.08
CA LEU A 212 -39.48 18.52 -18.16
C LEU A 212 -38.98 19.95 -18.40
N ARG A 213 -39.69 20.74 -19.21
CA ARG A 213 -39.36 22.16 -19.39
C ARG A 213 -39.63 22.99 -18.13
N ASP A 214 -40.68 22.68 -17.37
CA ASP A 214 -40.91 23.31 -16.07
C ASP A 214 -39.85 22.91 -15.03
N ALA A 215 -39.35 21.67 -15.06
CA ALA A 215 -38.17 21.26 -14.29
C ALA A 215 -36.92 22.06 -14.68
N PHE A 216 -36.66 22.25 -15.97
CA PHE A 216 -35.55 23.10 -16.44
C PHE A 216 -35.70 24.54 -15.95
N ARG A 217 -36.88 25.16 -16.08
CA ARG A 217 -37.13 26.52 -15.58
C ARG A 217 -36.93 26.62 -14.07
N TYR A 218 -37.48 25.64 -13.35
CA TYR A 218 -37.35 25.57 -11.90
C TYR A 218 -35.89 25.51 -11.48
N LEU A 219 -35.08 24.63 -12.06
CA LEU A 219 -33.69 24.41 -11.66
C LEU A 219 -32.76 25.51 -12.17
N SER A 220 -33.00 26.07 -13.35
CA SER A 220 -32.14 27.12 -13.94
C SER A 220 -32.35 28.50 -13.32
N ASN A 221 -33.57 28.82 -12.88
CA ASN A 221 -33.89 30.15 -12.39
C ASN A 221 -35.00 30.15 -11.33
N GLN A 222 -36.24 29.90 -11.73
CA GLN A 222 -37.42 29.86 -10.88
C GLN A 222 -38.59 29.21 -11.60
N TRP A 223 -39.50 28.64 -10.83
CA TRP A 223 -40.82 28.22 -11.30
C TRP A 223 -41.89 29.15 -10.75
N VAL A 224 -42.83 29.54 -11.62
CA VAL A 224 -43.93 30.45 -11.28
C VAL A 224 -45.24 29.80 -11.72
N ALA A 225 -46.18 29.69 -10.79
CA ALA A 225 -47.53 29.24 -11.09
C ALA A 225 -48.18 30.20 -12.09
N GLN A 226 -49.00 29.68 -13.01
CA GLN A 226 -49.53 30.48 -14.13
C GLN A 226 -50.53 31.57 -13.73
N ASP A 227 -51.17 31.43 -12.58
CA ASP A 227 -51.98 32.46 -11.94
C ASP A 227 -51.13 33.45 -11.12
N ASN A 228 -49.80 33.33 -11.16
CA ASN A 228 -48.84 34.04 -10.32
C ASN A 228 -49.11 33.89 -8.81
N SER A 229 -49.84 32.85 -8.39
CA SER A 229 -50.18 32.63 -6.98
C SER A 229 -48.97 32.21 -6.14
N ILE A 230 -48.05 31.47 -6.75
CA ILE A 230 -46.89 30.87 -6.08
C ILE A 230 -45.66 31.04 -6.97
N THR A 231 -44.53 31.39 -6.37
CA THR A 231 -43.21 31.42 -7.03
C THR A 231 -42.21 30.67 -6.17
N TYR A 232 -41.47 29.75 -6.80
CA TYR A 232 -40.38 29.01 -6.20
C TYR A 232 -39.08 29.33 -6.94
N GLY A 233 -38.13 29.96 -6.26
CA GLY A 233 -36.77 30.14 -6.80
C GLY A 233 -36.05 28.81 -6.94
N SER A 234 -35.14 28.71 -7.91
CA SER A 234 -34.27 27.53 -8.03
C SER A 234 -33.49 27.31 -6.73
N PRO A 235 -33.31 26.05 -6.30
CA PRO A 235 -32.62 25.71 -5.06
C PRO A 235 -31.10 25.95 -5.13
N LEU A 236 -30.56 26.17 -6.34
CA LEU A 236 -29.13 26.33 -6.57
C LEU A 236 -28.64 27.75 -6.19
N GLY A 237 -27.52 27.88 -5.48
CA GLY A 237 -26.99 29.19 -5.09
C GLY A 237 -26.38 30.03 -6.24
N ALA A 238 -26.02 31.29 -5.94
CA ALA A 238 -25.02 32.05 -6.71
C ALA A 238 -23.63 31.83 -6.07
N ILE A 239 -22.52 31.99 -6.80
CA ILE A 239 -21.12 31.68 -6.36
C ILE A 239 -20.73 32.22 -4.96
N ALA A 240 -21.39 33.27 -4.45
CA ALA A 240 -21.17 33.77 -3.10
C ALA A 240 -21.74 32.88 -1.96
N GLY A 241 -22.52 31.83 -2.29
CA GLY A 241 -23.28 30.99 -1.35
C GLY A 241 -22.93 29.51 -1.38
N GLU A 242 -21.66 29.16 -1.60
CA GLU A 242 -21.13 27.79 -1.36
C GLU A 242 -21.67 26.69 -2.31
N GLU A 243 -22.35 27.06 -3.40
CA GLU A 243 -22.82 26.10 -4.42
C GLU A 243 -21.66 25.58 -5.28
N ARG A 244 -21.64 24.26 -5.55
CA ARG A 244 -20.49 23.57 -6.18
C ARG A 244 -20.86 22.92 -7.50
N ALA A 245 -19.94 22.98 -8.46
CA ALA A 245 -20.12 22.44 -9.80
C ALA A 245 -20.35 20.91 -9.84
N CYS A 246 -19.84 20.20 -8.83
CA CYS A 246 -19.92 18.75 -8.77
C CYS A 246 -21.28 18.25 -8.22
N ARG A 247 -22.18 19.12 -7.72
CA ARG A 247 -23.43 18.67 -7.09
C ARG A 247 -24.25 17.80 -8.04
N THR A 248 -24.65 16.64 -7.56
CA THR A 248 -25.49 15.74 -8.32
C THR A 248 -26.93 16.23 -8.40
N LEU A 249 -27.39 16.53 -9.62
CA LEU A 249 -28.78 16.87 -9.94
C LEU A 249 -29.44 15.76 -10.75
N ARG A 250 -30.65 15.36 -10.34
CA ARG A 250 -31.48 14.39 -11.06
C ARG A 250 -32.92 14.87 -11.20
N VAL A 251 -33.51 14.57 -12.34
CA VAL A 251 -34.97 14.54 -12.52
C VAL A 251 -35.38 13.08 -12.65
N VAL A 252 -36.39 12.68 -11.89
CA VAL A 252 -36.97 11.33 -12.00
C VAL A 252 -38.44 11.47 -12.37
N MET A 253 -38.76 11.05 -13.59
CA MET A 253 -40.11 11.10 -14.13
C MET A 253 -40.77 9.74 -14.07
N PHE A 254 -41.95 9.69 -13.47
CA PHE A 254 -42.84 8.55 -13.54
C PHE A 254 -43.75 8.77 -14.74
N ALA A 255 -43.92 7.74 -15.57
CA ALA A 255 -44.82 7.80 -16.72
C ALA A 255 -45.36 6.41 -17.05
N ASP A 256 -46.67 6.32 -17.25
CA ASP A 256 -47.33 5.08 -17.69
C ASP A 256 -47.64 5.05 -19.20
N SER A 257 -47.34 6.14 -19.89
CA SER A 257 -47.53 6.33 -21.32
C SER A 257 -46.65 7.48 -21.84
N GLY A 258 -46.53 7.62 -23.16
CA GLY A 258 -45.83 8.75 -23.79
C GLY A 258 -46.60 10.07 -23.72
N ASP A 259 -46.02 11.14 -24.25
CA ASP A 259 -46.66 12.45 -24.30
C ASP A 259 -47.91 12.39 -25.19
N ASN A 260 -49.04 12.87 -24.67
CA ASN A 260 -50.32 12.94 -25.40
C ASN A 260 -50.87 14.38 -25.47
N CYS A 261 -50.01 15.34 -25.19
CA CYS A 261 -50.29 16.78 -25.17
C CYS A 261 -49.54 17.54 -26.28
N ASP A 262 -48.45 16.98 -26.80
CA ASP A 262 -47.68 17.50 -27.92
C ASP A 262 -47.00 16.36 -28.73
N ASN A 263 -45.92 16.66 -29.47
CA ASN A 263 -45.25 15.67 -30.28
C ASN A 263 -44.28 14.84 -29.44
N VAL A 264 -44.32 13.53 -29.66
CA VAL A 264 -43.45 12.49 -29.06
C VAL A 264 -41.95 12.85 -28.97
N GLY A 265 -41.41 13.65 -29.90
CA GLY A 265 -40.00 14.05 -29.89
C GLY A 265 -39.66 15.18 -28.91
N ASP A 266 -40.62 16.04 -28.58
CA ASP A 266 -40.36 17.28 -27.85
C ASP A 266 -39.97 17.02 -26.38
N ALA A 267 -40.48 15.93 -25.80
CA ALA A 267 -40.11 15.49 -24.46
C ALA A 267 -38.66 15.01 -24.38
N ALA A 268 -38.17 14.35 -25.43
CA ALA A 268 -36.76 13.96 -25.53
C ALA A 268 -35.86 15.20 -25.68
N ASP A 269 -36.27 16.19 -26.47
CA ASP A 269 -35.56 17.46 -26.61
C ASP A 269 -35.49 18.21 -25.26
N ALA A 270 -36.58 18.25 -24.49
CA ALA A 270 -36.59 18.84 -23.16
C ALA A 270 -35.65 18.12 -22.17
N ALA A 271 -35.53 16.79 -22.26
CA ALA A 271 -34.55 16.03 -21.49
C ALA A 271 -33.10 16.31 -21.93
N ALA A 272 -32.86 16.50 -23.24
CA ALA A 272 -31.56 16.90 -23.77
C ALA A 272 -31.17 18.32 -23.36
N ASP A 273 -32.13 19.25 -23.24
CA ASP A 273 -31.90 20.60 -22.73
C ASP A 273 -31.41 20.56 -21.26
N LEU A 274 -32.02 19.72 -20.42
CA LEU A 274 -31.60 19.49 -19.02
C LEU A 274 -30.15 18.98 -18.91
N VAL A 275 -29.75 18.09 -19.82
CA VAL A 275 -28.39 17.55 -19.89
C VAL A 275 -27.40 18.59 -20.42
N THR A 276 -27.76 19.32 -21.49
CA THR A 276 -26.97 20.44 -22.01
C THR A 276 -26.71 21.46 -20.91
N GLY A 277 -27.69 21.61 -20.02
CA GLY A 277 -27.51 22.27 -18.75
C GLY A 277 -27.69 23.78 -18.83
N PHE A 278 -27.33 24.45 -17.75
CA PHE A 278 -27.44 25.89 -17.62
C PHE A 278 -26.36 26.42 -16.68
N SER A 279 -25.96 27.68 -16.87
CA SER A 279 -25.04 28.35 -15.96
C SER A 279 -25.81 29.22 -14.97
N ARG A 280 -25.61 28.97 -13.67
CA ARG A 280 -26.14 29.81 -12.61
C ARG A 280 -25.04 30.24 -11.68
N GLY A 281 -24.96 31.55 -11.47
CA GLY A 281 -23.97 32.14 -10.58
C GLY A 281 -22.51 31.96 -11.02
N GLY A 282 -22.22 31.49 -12.24
CA GLY A 282 -20.86 31.19 -12.73
C GLY A 282 -20.48 29.71 -12.67
N VAL A 283 -21.37 28.85 -12.18
CA VAL A 283 -21.25 27.39 -12.20
C VAL A 283 -22.18 26.84 -13.30
N THR A 284 -21.70 25.87 -14.08
CA THR A 284 -22.52 25.17 -15.08
C THR A 284 -23.02 23.86 -14.48
N PHE A 285 -24.33 23.67 -14.50
CA PHE A 285 -25.00 22.48 -13.99
C PHE A 285 -25.55 21.65 -15.15
N SER A 286 -25.42 20.34 -15.05
CA SER A 286 -26.05 19.37 -15.95
C SER A 286 -26.97 18.47 -15.16
N VAL A 287 -28.15 18.19 -15.69
CA VAL A 287 -29.20 17.43 -15.00
C VAL A 287 -29.52 16.17 -15.81
N ARG A 288 -29.34 15.00 -15.19
CA ARG A 288 -29.75 13.73 -15.82
C ARG A 288 -31.21 13.43 -15.55
N THR A 289 -31.90 12.91 -16.56
CA THR A 289 -33.33 12.61 -16.49
C THR A 289 -33.53 11.10 -16.51
N HIS A 290 -34.00 10.53 -15.40
CA HIS A 290 -34.41 9.14 -15.28
C HIS A 290 -35.90 9.01 -15.55
N VAL A 291 -36.29 7.96 -16.27
CA VAL A 291 -37.70 7.66 -16.55
C VAL A 291 -38.06 6.29 -15.97
N LEU A 292 -39.08 6.25 -15.13
CA LEU A 292 -39.69 5.03 -14.60
C LEU A 292 -40.93 4.71 -15.43
N ASP A 293 -40.85 3.67 -16.24
CA ASP A 293 -41.95 3.21 -17.09
C ASP A 293 -42.88 2.29 -16.29
N LEU A 294 -44.04 2.81 -15.92
CA LEU A 294 -45.01 2.14 -15.05
C LEU A 294 -45.81 1.04 -15.77
N THR A 295 -45.55 0.84 -17.07
CA THR A 295 -46.21 -0.21 -17.89
C THR A 295 -45.23 -1.15 -18.58
N ALA A 296 -43.93 -0.83 -18.52
CA ALA A 296 -42.89 -1.50 -19.29
C ALA A 296 -43.18 -1.49 -20.81
N SER A 297 -43.84 -0.44 -21.31
CA SER A 297 -44.15 -0.28 -22.73
C SER A 297 -42.93 0.02 -23.60
N GLY A 298 -41.89 0.64 -23.02
CA GLY A 298 -40.78 1.20 -23.76
C GLY A 298 -41.23 2.33 -24.70
N GLY A 299 -40.61 2.42 -25.87
CA GLY A 299 -40.97 3.41 -26.90
C GLY A 299 -40.45 4.80 -26.59
N GLU A 300 -41.32 5.80 -26.61
CA GLU A 300 -40.99 7.22 -26.36
C GLU A 300 -40.24 7.42 -25.04
N LEU A 301 -40.63 6.72 -23.98
CA LEU A 301 -39.99 6.81 -22.67
C LEU A 301 -38.50 6.44 -22.72
N ASN A 302 -38.10 5.50 -23.58
CA ASN A 302 -36.69 5.18 -23.82
C ASN A 302 -35.97 6.32 -24.54
N GLY A 303 -36.65 7.01 -25.46
CA GLY A 303 -36.12 8.19 -26.13
C GLY A 303 -35.83 9.32 -25.14
N ILE A 304 -36.76 9.58 -24.22
CA ILE A 304 -36.59 10.59 -23.16
C ILE A 304 -35.43 10.21 -22.23
N ALA A 305 -35.38 8.95 -21.77
CA ALA A 305 -34.32 8.47 -20.89
C ALA A 305 -32.94 8.53 -21.56
N SER A 306 -32.85 8.14 -22.84
CA SER A 306 -31.62 8.22 -23.65
C SER A 306 -31.14 9.67 -23.81
N ALA A 307 -32.05 10.57 -24.19
CA ALA A 307 -31.75 12.00 -24.31
C ALA A 307 -31.35 12.63 -22.95
N GLY A 308 -31.92 12.12 -21.86
CA GLY A 308 -31.58 12.45 -20.48
C GLY A 308 -30.28 11.84 -19.94
N GLN A 309 -29.48 11.17 -20.78
CA GLN A 309 -28.27 10.43 -20.44
C GLN A 309 -28.45 9.25 -19.45
N THR A 310 -29.63 8.64 -19.47
CA THR A 310 -29.95 7.41 -18.73
C THR A 310 -30.49 6.38 -19.71
N THR A 311 -29.67 5.99 -20.70
CA THR A 311 -29.84 4.90 -21.69
C THR A 311 -31.27 4.46 -22.07
N THR A 312 -32.02 3.83 -21.15
CA THR A 312 -33.42 3.38 -21.34
C THR A 312 -34.28 3.66 -20.12
N ALA A 313 -35.60 3.79 -20.32
CA ALA A 313 -36.55 3.88 -19.21
C ALA A 313 -36.55 2.59 -18.39
N VAL A 314 -36.60 2.72 -17.07
CA VAL A 314 -36.56 1.60 -16.14
C VAL A 314 -37.97 1.06 -15.94
N PRO A 315 -38.24 -0.23 -16.26
CA PRO A 315 -39.54 -0.83 -16.00
C PRO A 315 -39.87 -0.85 -14.50
N ALA A 316 -40.97 -0.22 -14.12
CA ALA A 316 -41.37 0.01 -12.73
C ALA A 316 -42.87 -0.22 -12.52
N VAL A 317 -43.35 -1.42 -12.88
CA VAL A 317 -44.80 -1.72 -13.00
C VAL A 317 -45.55 -1.93 -11.69
N ASN A 318 -44.85 -1.96 -10.55
CA ASN A 318 -45.43 -2.10 -9.22
C ASN A 318 -44.57 -1.40 -8.18
N GLU A 319 -45.10 -1.26 -6.96
CA GLU A 319 -44.44 -0.53 -5.87
C GLU A 319 -43.02 -1.05 -5.58
N THR A 320 -42.82 -2.37 -5.52
CA THR A 320 -41.48 -2.94 -5.29
C THR A 320 -40.51 -2.53 -6.39
N ALA A 321 -40.91 -2.62 -7.66
CA ALA A 321 -40.07 -2.24 -8.79
C ALA A 321 -39.80 -0.72 -8.82
N MET A 322 -40.82 0.11 -8.53
CA MET A 322 -40.67 1.56 -8.41
C MET A 322 -39.71 1.93 -7.29
N TYR A 323 -39.86 1.32 -6.10
CA TYR A 323 -38.98 1.56 -4.96
C TYR A 323 -37.53 1.15 -5.28
N THR A 324 -37.33 -0.04 -5.87
CA THR A 324 -35.98 -0.49 -6.26
C THR A 324 -35.35 0.45 -7.28
N ALA A 325 -36.08 0.84 -8.33
CA ALA A 325 -35.56 1.76 -9.34
C ALA A 325 -35.18 3.13 -8.72
N LEU A 326 -36.03 3.69 -7.85
CA LEU A 326 -35.74 4.92 -7.12
C LEU A 326 -34.54 4.76 -6.20
N ASN A 327 -34.46 3.64 -5.49
CA ASN A 327 -33.36 3.33 -4.58
C ASN A 327 -32.02 3.27 -5.31
N ASP A 328 -31.97 2.60 -6.47
CA ASP A 328 -30.76 2.50 -7.27
C ASP A 328 -30.33 3.87 -7.81
N ILE A 329 -31.30 4.70 -8.23
CA ILE A 329 -31.04 6.08 -8.66
C ILE A 329 -30.46 6.88 -7.49
N VAL A 330 -31.09 6.84 -6.31
CA VAL A 330 -30.65 7.58 -5.13
C VAL A 330 -29.27 7.14 -4.67
N LEU A 331 -29.01 5.83 -4.57
CA LEU A 331 -27.69 5.31 -4.21
C LEU A 331 -26.61 5.75 -5.19
N ALA A 332 -26.91 5.79 -6.49
CA ALA A 332 -25.99 6.29 -7.50
C ALA A 332 -25.73 7.81 -7.42
N THR A 333 -26.50 8.55 -6.60
CA THR A 333 -26.23 9.98 -6.31
C THR A 333 -25.45 10.21 -5.02
N LEU A 334 -25.46 9.25 -4.10
CA LEU A 334 -24.73 9.30 -2.83
C LEU A 334 -23.29 8.83 -3.08
N SER A 335 -22.53 9.64 -3.82
CA SER A 335 -21.12 9.35 -4.07
C SER A 335 -20.32 9.45 -2.76
N ALA A 336 -19.66 8.35 -2.39
CA ALA A 336 -18.51 8.42 -1.49
C ALA A 336 -17.30 8.93 -2.28
N GLU A 337 -16.31 9.50 -1.59
CA GLU A 337 -15.02 9.81 -2.20
C GLU A 337 -14.40 8.55 -2.79
N VAL A 338 -13.86 8.69 -3.99
CA VAL A 338 -13.03 7.70 -4.68
C VAL A 338 -11.74 8.37 -5.06
N GLY A 339 -10.61 7.66 -4.96
CA GLY A 339 -9.27 8.23 -5.15
C GLY A 339 -8.93 8.69 -6.56
N ASP A 340 -9.67 9.67 -7.06
CA ASP A 340 -9.67 10.13 -8.45
C ASP A 340 -9.26 11.60 -8.57
N ASN A 341 -8.84 12.24 -7.47
CA ASN A 341 -8.49 13.66 -7.38
C ASN A 341 -9.67 14.58 -7.74
N GLN A 342 -10.91 14.16 -7.46
CA GLN A 342 -12.10 15.00 -7.57
C GLN A 342 -12.87 15.01 -6.24
N ASP A 343 -13.48 16.15 -5.92
CA ASP A 343 -14.43 16.30 -4.80
C ASP A 343 -15.76 15.62 -5.20
N ASN A 344 -15.90 14.32 -4.93
CA ASN A 344 -17.03 13.52 -5.43
C ASN A 344 -18.31 13.74 -4.62
N ASN A 345 -18.18 14.00 -3.33
CA ASN A 345 -19.28 14.27 -2.41
C ASN A 345 -19.58 15.78 -2.27
N CYS A 346 -18.81 16.62 -2.95
CA CYS A 346 -18.98 18.06 -3.01
C CYS A 346 -18.95 18.74 -1.65
N ASN A 347 -18.16 18.26 -0.69
CA ASN A 347 -17.94 18.94 0.57
C ASN A 347 -16.75 19.93 0.49
N GLY A 348 -15.98 19.90 -0.58
CA GLY A 348 -14.82 20.77 -0.81
C GLY A 348 -13.50 20.31 -0.29
N CYS A 349 -13.47 19.06 0.11
CA CYS A 349 -12.27 18.31 0.29
C CYS A 349 -12.17 17.37 -0.91
N THR A 350 -10.96 17.22 -1.42
CA THR A 350 -10.70 16.25 -2.47
C THR A 350 -10.16 15.01 -1.78
N ASP A 351 -10.77 13.85 -2.05
CA ASP A 351 -10.24 12.56 -1.63
C ASP A 351 -10.08 12.39 -0.09
N GLU A 352 -10.85 13.10 0.74
CA GLU A 352 -10.63 13.11 2.18
C GLU A 352 -10.84 11.74 2.85
N GLY A 353 -10.01 11.48 3.85
CA GLY A 353 -10.02 10.21 4.57
C GLY A 353 -9.38 9.05 3.80
N MET A 354 -8.81 9.28 2.61
CA MET A 354 -8.01 8.28 1.91
C MET A 354 -6.51 8.39 2.26
N PRO A 355 -5.75 7.29 2.15
CA PRO A 355 -4.31 7.35 2.25
C PRO A 355 -3.72 8.13 1.08
N HIS A 356 -2.78 9.01 1.38
CA HIS A 356 -2.15 9.87 0.40
C HIS A 356 -0.65 9.61 0.36
N PHE A 357 -0.10 9.51 -0.85
CA PHE A 357 1.28 9.15 -1.13
C PHE A 357 1.96 10.23 -1.98
N ALA A 358 3.30 10.27 -1.91
CA ALA A 358 4.12 11.15 -2.74
C ALA A 358 5.01 10.31 -3.66
N ASN A 359 4.98 10.57 -4.96
CA ASN A 359 5.91 9.94 -5.90
C ASN A 359 7.19 10.79 -5.99
N LEU A 360 8.18 10.43 -5.18
CA LEU A 360 9.48 11.11 -5.15
C LEU A 360 10.47 10.52 -6.17
N ASN A 361 10.03 9.56 -6.99
CA ASN A 361 10.89 8.85 -7.95
C ASN A 361 11.59 9.80 -8.95
N PRO A 362 12.91 9.66 -9.18
CA PRO A 362 13.66 10.55 -10.07
C PRO A 362 13.31 10.43 -11.57
N VAL A 363 12.59 9.38 -11.99
CA VAL A 363 12.19 9.11 -13.39
C VAL A 363 10.69 9.40 -13.63
N CYS A 364 10.08 10.22 -12.78
CA CYS A 364 8.67 10.61 -12.84
C CYS A 364 8.30 11.53 -14.03
N CYS A 365 6.99 11.68 -14.25
CA CYS A 365 6.42 12.59 -15.24
C CYS A 365 6.53 14.04 -14.74
N ALA A 366 7.38 14.85 -15.36
CA ALA A 366 7.57 16.25 -15.00
C ALA A 366 6.34 17.10 -15.37
N TRP A 367 5.93 18.00 -14.46
CA TRP A 367 4.80 18.89 -14.67
C TRP A 367 5.01 20.23 -13.94
N VAL A 368 4.37 21.29 -14.44
CA VAL A 368 4.39 22.64 -13.85
C VAL A 368 2.97 23.19 -13.68
N THR A 369 2.02 22.69 -14.47
CA THR A 369 0.62 23.14 -14.49
C THR A 369 -0.34 21.99 -14.12
N PRO A 370 -1.54 22.29 -13.60
CA PRO A 370 -2.56 21.27 -13.32
C PRO A 370 -2.92 20.39 -14.53
N ALA A 371 -2.96 20.97 -15.74
CA ALA A 371 -3.25 20.22 -16.97
C ALA A 371 -2.17 19.19 -17.31
N GLN A 372 -0.89 19.55 -17.12
CA GLN A 372 0.22 18.60 -17.29
C GLN A 372 0.17 17.47 -16.26
N ARG A 373 -0.16 17.79 -14.99
CA ARG A 373 -0.35 16.77 -13.94
C ARG A 373 -1.47 15.79 -14.30
N SER A 374 -2.63 16.31 -14.73
CA SER A 374 -3.76 15.50 -15.18
C SER A 374 -3.37 14.57 -16.33
N THR A 375 -2.54 15.06 -17.28
CA THR A 375 -2.02 14.24 -18.38
C THR A 375 -1.13 13.10 -17.87
N CYS A 376 -0.27 13.35 -16.88
CA CYS A 376 0.55 12.29 -16.25
C CYS A 376 -0.35 11.18 -15.64
N LEU A 377 -1.38 11.57 -14.88
CA LEU A 377 -2.31 10.62 -14.25
C LEU A 377 -3.11 9.80 -15.26
N VAL A 378 -3.60 10.41 -16.34
CA VAL A 378 -4.30 9.69 -17.43
C VAL A 378 -3.37 8.66 -18.10
N ASN A 379 -2.12 9.05 -18.37
CA ASN A 379 -1.13 8.15 -18.96
C ASN A 379 -0.77 7.00 -18.02
N PHE A 380 -0.64 7.27 -16.72
CA PHE A 380 -0.44 6.24 -15.71
C PHE A 380 -1.64 5.27 -15.66
N GLN A 381 -2.87 5.79 -15.58
CA GLN A 381 -4.07 4.95 -15.56
C GLN A 381 -4.16 4.05 -16.79
N ALA A 382 -3.81 4.57 -17.97
CA ALA A 382 -3.77 3.81 -19.21
C ALA A 382 -2.68 2.73 -19.26
N SER A 383 -1.65 2.83 -18.42
CA SER A 383 -0.58 1.83 -18.33
C SER A 383 -0.93 0.62 -17.46
N ILE A 384 -1.99 0.73 -16.66
CA ILE A 384 -2.48 -0.38 -15.83
C ILE A 384 -3.10 -1.43 -16.75
N SER A 385 -2.59 -2.65 -16.66
CA SER A 385 -3.09 -3.79 -17.44
C SER A 385 -2.98 -5.08 -16.63
N PRO A 386 -3.61 -6.18 -17.03
CA PRO A 386 -3.42 -7.48 -16.35
C PRO A 386 -1.96 -7.93 -16.29
N ALA A 387 -1.14 -7.53 -17.29
CA ALA A 387 0.30 -7.80 -17.33
C ALA A 387 1.13 -6.80 -16.51
N ASN A 388 0.58 -5.63 -16.21
CA ASN A 388 1.19 -4.62 -15.37
C ASN A 388 0.12 -4.03 -14.40
N PRO A 389 -0.27 -4.79 -13.37
CA PRO A 389 -1.37 -4.39 -12.48
C PRO A 389 -1.00 -3.19 -11.60
N LYS A 390 0.28 -2.85 -11.49
CA LYS A 390 0.78 -1.67 -10.76
C LYS A 390 0.96 -0.41 -11.61
N GLY A 391 0.72 -0.50 -12.92
CA GLY A 391 0.98 0.58 -13.86
C GLY A 391 2.48 0.93 -13.98
N THR A 392 2.81 1.86 -14.86
CA THR A 392 4.17 2.31 -15.12
C THR A 392 4.48 3.53 -14.27
N ARG A 393 5.24 3.35 -13.18
CA ARG A 393 5.53 4.39 -12.17
C ARG A 393 6.17 5.67 -12.73
N SER A 394 6.96 5.59 -13.80
CA SER A 394 7.54 6.78 -14.45
C SER A 394 6.51 7.73 -15.08
N LEU A 395 5.26 7.28 -15.25
CA LEU A 395 4.16 8.10 -15.74
C LEU A 395 3.44 8.85 -14.62
N LEU A 396 3.66 8.49 -13.35
CA LEU A 396 3.12 9.23 -12.21
C LEU A 396 3.76 10.63 -12.17
N PRO A 397 2.98 11.67 -11.80
CA PRO A 397 3.50 13.01 -11.68
C PRO A 397 4.60 13.08 -10.59
N CYS A 398 5.65 13.86 -10.85
CA CYS A 398 6.70 14.12 -9.87
C CYS A 398 6.18 14.87 -8.65
N THR A 399 6.60 14.48 -7.45
CA THR A 399 6.31 15.21 -6.21
C THR A 399 7.63 15.76 -5.61
N ASN A 400 7.55 16.87 -4.87
CA ASN A 400 8.66 17.38 -4.07
C ASN A 400 8.15 17.63 -2.65
N GLY A 401 9.03 17.93 -1.69
CA GLY A 401 8.63 18.14 -0.29
C GLY A 401 7.58 19.23 -0.05
N ALA A 402 7.42 20.20 -0.97
CA ALA A 402 6.37 21.22 -0.89
C ALA A 402 5.03 20.74 -1.49
N ASN A 403 5.07 19.91 -2.54
CA ASN A 403 3.89 19.31 -3.16
C ASN A 403 3.37 18.11 -2.38
N ALA A 404 4.25 17.40 -1.66
CA ALA A 404 3.90 16.24 -0.84
C ALA A 404 3.03 16.61 0.38
N VAL A 405 3.00 17.89 0.74
CA VAL A 405 2.13 18.43 1.80
C VAL A 405 0.93 19.20 1.23
N ASP A 406 0.75 19.20 -0.10
CA ASP A 406 -0.38 19.85 -0.78
C ASP A 406 -1.45 18.81 -1.16
N PRO A 407 -2.63 18.85 -0.53
CA PRO A 407 -3.71 17.88 -0.69
C PRO A 407 -4.20 17.74 -2.12
N THR A 408 -4.25 18.86 -2.82
CA THR A 408 -4.70 18.94 -4.21
C THR A 408 -3.73 18.27 -5.19
N ARG A 409 -2.59 17.77 -4.70
CA ARG A 409 -1.50 17.19 -5.46
C ARG A 409 -1.09 15.81 -4.97
N TRP A 410 -1.77 15.26 -3.97
CA TRP A 410 -1.53 13.92 -3.45
C TRP A 410 -1.85 12.83 -4.47
N LEU A 411 -1.16 11.70 -4.34
CA LEU A 411 -1.52 10.47 -5.04
C LEU A 411 -2.33 9.61 -4.09
N VAL A 412 -3.46 9.08 -4.55
CA VAL A 412 -4.26 8.13 -3.76
C VAL A 412 -3.86 6.68 -4.06
N TYR A 413 -3.02 6.48 -5.08
CA TYR A 413 -2.38 5.21 -5.36
C TYR A 413 -1.01 5.17 -4.69
N ASP A 414 -0.77 4.13 -3.89
CA ASP A 414 0.56 3.83 -3.36
C ASP A 414 1.49 3.49 -4.53
N PRO A 415 2.45 4.35 -4.89
CA PRO A 415 3.38 4.02 -5.96
C PRO A 415 4.20 2.77 -5.58
N GLY A 416 4.34 2.48 -4.28
CA GLY A 416 5.12 1.40 -3.69
C GLY A 416 6.61 1.53 -3.96
N GLU A 417 7.39 0.73 -3.26
CA GLU A 417 8.85 0.85 -3.32
C GLU A 417 9.47 0.14 -4.53
N THR A 418 10.64 0.62 -4.94
CA THR A 418 11.55 -0.05 -5.88
C THR A 418 12.92 -0.10 -5.23
N CYS A 419 13.61 -1.24 -5.26
CA CYS A 419 14.89 -1.42 -4.57
C CYS A 419 15.99 -0.50 -5.14
N ASN A 420 16.03 0.75 -4.67
CA ASN A 420 16.85 1.82 -5.23
C ASN A 420 17.40 2.78 -4.17
N ASN A 421 17.27 2.43 -2.88
CA ASN A 421 17.69 3.24 -1.72
C ASN A 421 17.03 4.62 -1.65
N SER A 422 15.86 4.79 -2.27
CA SER A 422 15.06 6.01 -2.20
C SER A 422 13.67 5.67 -1.70
N ASP A 423 13.11 6.56 -0.88
CA ASP A 423 11.71 6.52 -0.46
C ASP A 423 10.83 6.93 -1.66
N ASP A 424 10.33 5.94 -2.41
CA ASP A 424 9.58 6.16 -3.65
C ASP A 424 8.11 6.55 -3.38
N ASN A 425 7.54 6.14 -2.23
CA ASN A 425 6.16 6.38 -1.83
C ASN A 425 5.94 7.50 -0.81
N GLY A 426 7.02 8.03 -0.23
CA GLY A 426 7.02 9.15 0.70
C GLY A 426 6.56 8.79 2.12
N ASP A 427 6.63 7.52 2.52
CA ASP A 427 6.21 7.06 3.85
C ASP A 427 7.31 7.25 4.94
N GLY A 428 8.50 7.69 4.54
CA GLY A 428 9.65 7.91 5.42
C GLY A 428 10.49 6.66 5.70
N GLN A 429 10.15 5.52 5.10
CA GLN A 429 10.95 4.31 5.05
C GLN A 429 11.61 4.19 3.68
N VAL A 430 12.59 3.29 3.56
CA VAL A 430 13.36 3.11 2.32
C VAL A 430 13.31 1.64 1.93
N ASP A 431 12.79 1.36 0.74
CA ASP A 431 12.69 0.02 0.16
C ASP A 431 11.95 -0.99 1.07
N GLU A 432 10.91 -0.57 1.81
CA GLU A 432 10.12 -1.46 2.66
C GLU A 432 9.25 -2.43 1.86
N GLY A 433 8.99 -3.61 2.45
CA GLY A 433 8.19 -4.66 1.80
C GLY A 433 8.84 -5.31 0.56
N LEU A 434 10.06 -4.91 0.20
CA LEU A 434 10.86 -5.55 -0.84
C LEU A 434 11.75 -6.65 -0.26
N GLN A 435 12.07 -7.64 -1.09
CA GLN A 435 12.98 -8.72 -0.73
C GLN A 435 14.38 -8.15 -0.50
N LYS A 436 14.87 -8.34 0.73
CA LYS A 436 16.20 -7.93 1.18
C LYS A 436 16.87 -9.12 1.88
N CYS A 437 18.17 -9.27 1.72
CA CYS A 437 19.00 -10.31 2.32
C CYS A 437 20.31 -9.71 2.87
N GLY A 438 21.16 -10.54 3.48
CA GLY A 438 22.44 -10.09 4.04
C GLY A 438 22.35 -9.37 5.39
N ASN A 439 23.51 -8.96 5.93
CA ASN A 439 23.63 -8.18 7.16
C ASN A 439 24.79 -7.16 7.09
N PRO A 440 24.51 -5.87 6.88
CA PRO A 440 23.19 -5.22 6.88
C PRO A 440 22.32 -5.60 5.67
N LEU A 441 21.00 -5.58 5.87
CA LEU A 441 20.01 -5.88 4.83
C LEU A 441 20.23 -5.00 3.58
N HIS A 442 20.38 -5.63 2.41
CA HIS A 442 20.52 -4.95 1.12
C HIS A 442 19.54 -5.50 0.08
N CYS A 443 19.37 -4.74 -1.00
CA CYS A 443 18.63 -5.13 -2.20
C CYS A 443 19.40 -6.20 -3.02
N PRO A 444 18.71 -7.03 -3.82
CA PRO A 444 19.32 -7.94 -4.77
C PRO A 444 20.36 -7.22 -5.65
N ALA A 445 21.59 -7.71 -5.61
CA ALA A 445 22.71 -7.30 -6.42
C ALA A 445 23.19 -8.48 -7.28
N THR A 446 24.26 -8.30 -8.05
CA THR A 446 24.91 -9.44 -8.71
C THR A 446 25.81 -10.15 -7.71
N GLU A 447 25.81 -11.48 -7.71
CA GLU A 447 26.71 -12.31 -6.90
C GLU A 447 28.18 -11.91 -7.04
N VAL A 448 28.83 -11.82 -5.89
CA VAL A 448 30.25 -11.59 -5.69
C VAL A 448 30.74 -12.68 -4.75
N CYS A 449 31.94 -13.21 -4.99
CA CYS A 449 32.51 -14.26 -4.14
C CYS A 449 32.94 -13.69 -2.77
N ASP A 450 31.99 -13.51 -1.86
CA ASP A 450 32.21 -12.96 -0.51
C ASP A 450 31.55 -13.77 0.61
N ALA A 451 30.98 -14.94 0.28
CA ALA A 451 30.24 -15.81 1.21
C ALA A 451 28.97 -15.18 1.77
N GLU A 452 28.45 -14.15 1.12
CA GLU A 452 27.13 -13.57 1.36
C GLU A 452 26.22 -13.84 0.15
N ASP A 453 24.92 -13.95 0.40
CA ASP A 453 23.89 -14.04 -0.65
C ASP A 453 23.64 -12.61 -1.15
N ASN A 454 24.23 -12.21 -2.28
CA ASN A 454 24.14 -10.84 -2.76
C ASN A 454 22.87 -10.58 -3.58
N ASP A 455 22.37 -11.59 -4.28
CA ASP A 455 21.22 -11.49 -5.17
C ASP A 455 19.87 -11.87 -4.51
N CYS A 456 19.95 -12.31 -3.25
CA CYS A 456 18.83 -12.67 -2.38
C CYS A 456 18.01 -13.86 -2.88
N ASP A 457 18.54 -14.75 -3.70
CA ASP A 457 17.82 -15.94 -4.18
C ASP A 457 17.82 -17.11 -3.17
N GLY A 458 18.59 -16.97 -2.08
CA GLY A 458 18.72 -17.96 -1.00
C GLY A 458 19.84 -18.97 -1.21
N LEU A 459 20.63 -18.83 -2.27
CA LEU A 459 21.90 -19.51 -2.48
C LEU A 459 23.05 -18.54 -2.14
N ILE A 460 24.24 -19.08 -1.96
CA ILE A 460 25.44 -18.29 -1.63
C ILE A 460 26.47 -18.59 -2.70
N ASP A 461 27.02 -17.54 -3.33
CA ASP A 461 28.12 -17.57 -4.29
C ASP A 461 27.89 -18.53 -5.50
N GLU A 462 26.67 -18.61 -6.04
CA GLU A 462 26.36 -19.49 -7.18
C GLU A 462 26.80 -18.92 -8.54
N GLY A 463 26.41 -19.58 -9.64
CA GLY A 463 26.77 -19.13 -11.00
C GLY A 463 28.28 -19.21 -11.33
N GLY A 464 29.10 -19.80 -10.46
CA GLY A 464 30.54 -19.97 -10.66
C GLY A 464 31.36 -18.71 -10.38
N VAL A 465 30.83 -17.77 -9.57
CA VAL A 465 31.55 -16.53 -9.18
C VAL A 465 32.82 -16.82 -8.37
N CYS A 466 32.84 -17.89 -7.57
CA CYS A 466 34.00 -18.33 -6.79
C CYS A 466 34.94 -19.28 -7.56
N GLY A 467 35.39 -18.92 -8.77
CA GLY A 467 36.31 -19.73 -9.59
C GLY A 467 37.71 -20.01 -9.00
N ILE A 468 37.80 -20.69 -7.85
CA ILE A 468 38.98 -20.74 -6.96
C ILE A 468 39.56 -22.15 -6.86
N CYS A 469 39.81 -22.82 -7.97
CA CYS A 469 40.85 -23.82 -7.95
C CYS A 469 41.47 -23.97 -9.34
N THR A 470 42.80 -23.88 -9.40
CA THR A 470 43.56 -24.18 -10.62
C THR A 470 44.12 -25.59 -10.43
N PRO A 471 43.63 -26.60 -11.19
CA PRO A 471 44.01 -27.99 -10.96
C PRO A 471 45.53 -28.17 -10.96
N SER A 472 46.04 -28.68 -9.85
CA SER A 472 47.44 -29.05 -9.66
C SER A 472 47.54 -30.46 -9.09
N PRO A 473 48.63 -31.20 -9.32
CA PRO A 473 48.75 -32.56 -8.80
C PRO A 473 48.66 -32.61 -7.28
N GLU A 474 47.93 -33.61 -6.76
CA GLU A 474 47.77 -33.88 -5.34
C GLU A 474 49.10 -34.00 -4.58
N ILE A 475 49.20 -33.27 -3.46
CA ILE A 475 50.22 -33.45 -2.44
C ILE A 475 49.54 -33.87 -1.13
N CYS A 476 50.24 -34.60 -0.27
CA CYS A 476 49.63 -35.13 0.96
C CYS A 476 49.53 -34.06 2.06
N ASP A 477 48.69 -33.06 1.86
CA ASP A 477 48.46 -31.93 2.77
C ASP A 477 47.04 -31.89 3.37
N GLY A 478 46.17 -32.81 2.94
CA GLY A 478 44.77 -32.86 3.38
C GLY A 478 43.85 -31.92 2.61
N CYS A 479 44.30 -31.36 1.49
CA CYS A 479 43.54 -30.46 0.62
C CYS A 479 43.28 -31.11 -0.75
N ASP A 480 42.23 -30.64 -1.43
CA ASP A 480 41.91 -30.99 -2.82
C ASP A 480 42.67 -30.04 -3.77
N ASN A 481 43.87 -30.43 -4.20
CA ASN A 481 44.71 -29.59 -5.05
C ASN A 481 44.36 -29.72 -6.55
N ASP A 482 43.73 -30.83 -6.94
CA ASP A 482 43.38 -31.16 -8.33
C ASP A 482 41.93 -30.79 -8.72
N CYS A 483 41.16 -30.27 -7.76
CA CYS A 483 39.79 -29.78 -7.89
C CYS A 483 38.72 -30.85 -8.10
N ASP A 484 38.99 -32.12 -7.86
CA ASP A 484 38.03 -33.20 -8.13
C ASP A 484 37.04 -33.45 -6.96
N SER A 485 37.08 -32.59 -5.94
CA SER A 485 36.28 -32.68 -4.70
C SER A 485 36.69 -33.83 -3.77
N VAL A 486 37.89 -34.39 -3.94
CA VAL A 486 38.45 -35.42 -3.08
C VAL A 486 39.88 -35.05 -2.69
N ALA A 487 40.12 -34.80 -1.40
CA ALA A 487 41.47 -34.51 -0.91
C ALA A 487 42.38 -35.75 -0.93
N ASP A 488 43.66 -35.54 -1.25
CA ASP A 488 44.76 -36.51 -1.24
C ASP A 488 44.56 -37.74 -2.17
N ASN A 489 43.73 -37.64 -3.22
CA ASN A 489 43.43 -38.74 -4.15
C ASN A 489 44.64 -39.08 -5.05
N GLY A 490 45.52 -39.94 -4.54
CA GLY A 490 46.73 -40.35 -5.25
C GLY A 490 47.99 -39.57 -4.85
N ALA A 491 47.93 -38.85 -3.73
CA ALA A 491 49.10 -38.19 -3.14
C ALA A 491 50.21 -39.21 -2.76
N PRO A 492 51.51 -38.88 -3.01
CA PRO A 492 52.62 -39.77 -2.73
C PRO A 492 52.92 -39.88 -1.22
N SER A 493 53.52 -41.01 -0.81
CA SER A 493 54.01 -41.21 0.57
C SER A 493 55.29 -40.41 0.85
N GLY A 494 55.45 -39.97 2.08
CA GLY A 494 56.60 -39.23 2.58
C GLY A 494 57.63 -40.12 3.31
N THR A 495 58.80 -39.55 3.59
CA THR A 495 59.83 -40.19 4.44
C THR A 495 59.83 -39.56 5.83
N CYS A 496 60.16 -40.34 6.87
CA CYS A 496 60.27 -39.87 8.25
C CYS A 496 61.25 -40.72 9.07
N GLY A 497 61.45 -40.37 10.33
CA GLY A 497 62.39 -41.07 11.22
C GLY A 497 63.84 -40.61 11.04
N LEU A 498 64.76 -41.33 11.67
CA LEU A 498 66.20 -41.05 11.57
C LEU A 498 66.79 -41.78 10.37
N THR A 499 67.80 -41.19 9.73
CA THR A 499 68.47 -41.80 8.56
C THR A 499 69.39 -42.97 8.92
N SER A 500 69.71 -43.13 10.21
CA SER A 500 70.52 -44.22 10.77
C SER A 500 70.24 -44.33 12.28
N PRO A 501 70.24 -45.54 12.87
CA PRO A 501 70.38 -46.86 12.24
C PRO A 501 69.20 -47.26 11.34
N PRO A 502 69.31 -48.27 10.47
CA PRO A 502 68.29 -48.62 9.46
C PRO A 502 66.88 -48.88 10.02
N ASN A 503 66.78 -49.34 11.26
CA ASN A 503 65.50 -49.60 11.93
C ASN A 503 64.74 -48.30 12.31
N CYS A 504 65.43 -47.16 12.30
CA CYS A 504 64.84 -45.85 12.56
C CYS A 504 64.36 -45.11 11.31
N VAL A 505 64.68 -45.64 10.12
CA VAL A 505 64.14 -45.11 8.85
C VAL A 505 62.67 -45.48 8.75
N GLY A 506 61.79 -44.49 8.56
CA GLY A 506 60.35 -44.67 8.50
C GLY A 506 59.70 -44.04 7.27
N THR A 507 58.43 -44.39 7.06
CA THR A 507 57.58 -43.84 6.00
C THR A 507 56.34 -43.16 6.58
N LEU A 508 55.94 -42.05 5.97
CA LEU A 508 54.66 -41.38 6.22
C LEU A 508 53.69 -41.81 5.12
N ALA A 509 52.76 -42.69 5.46
CA ALA A 509 51.67 -43.01 4.55
C ALA A 509 50.70 -41.82 4.49
N CYS A 510 50.24 -41.47 3.29
CA CYS A 510 49.12 -40.53 3.17
C CYS A 510 47.83 -41.21 3.65
N ARG A 511 47.00 -40.48 4.37
CA ARG A 511 45.70 -41.02 4.81
C ARG A 511 44.80 -41.27 3.58
N PRO A 512 43.83 -42.20 3.66
CA PRO A 512 42.94 -42.48 2.54
C PRO A 512 42.19 -41.24 2.10
N ALA A 513 42.04 -41.06 0.79
CA ALA A 513 41.36 -39.93 0.18
C ALA A 513 39.98 -39.66 0.82
N GLN A 514 39.66 -38.38 1.07
CA GLN A 514 38.43 -37.96 1.76
C GLN A 514 37.68 -36.90 0.93
N PRO A 515 36.33 -36.96 0.86
CA PRO A 515 35.56 -35.94 0.18
C PRO A 515 35.62 -34.58 0.91
N VAL A 516 35.69 -33.49 0.15
CA VAL A 516 35.66 -32.11 0.66
C VAL A 516 34.34 -31.40 0.34
N GLY A 517 34.03 -30.33 1.08
CA GLY A 517 32.77 -29.58 0.93
C GLY A 517 32.69 -28.70 -0.32
N MET A 518 33.83 -28.36 -0.93
CA MET A 518 33.95 -27.59 -2.17
C MET A 518 35.30 -27.87 -2.84
N PRO A 519 35.44 -27.76 -4.17
CA PRO A 519 36.72 -27.90 -4.85
C PRO A 519 37.79 -26.96 -4.28
N GLY A 520 38.97 -27.47 -3.95
CA GLY A 520 40.04 -26.68 -3.33
C GLY A 520 40.05 -26.64 -1.80
N ALA A 521 39.04 -27.20 -1.12
CA ALA A 521 38.98 -27.21 0.34
C ALA A 521 39.85 -28.30 0.98
N CYS A 522 40.06 -28.19 2.30
CA CYS A 522 40.85 -29.14 3.08
C CYS A 522 40.02 -29.85 4.16
N VAL A 523 40.34 -31.10 4.46
CA VAL A 523 39.70 -31.89 5.53
C VAL A 523 40.50 -31.82 6.83
N SER A 524 39.81 -31.59 7.94
CA SER A 524 40.45 -31.64 9.26
C SER A 524 40.89 -33.07 9.59
N GLY A 525 42.20 -33.27 9.79
CA GLY A 525 42.78 -34.60 10.06
C GLY A 525 43.18 -35.40 8.81
N GLY A 526 43.19 -34.76 7.63
CA GLY A 526 43.83 -35.26 6.40
C GLY A 526 45.36 -35.17 6.42
N GLY A 527 46.00 -35.48 5.29
CA GLY A 527 47.45 -35.49 5.16
C GLY A 527 48.12 -36.73 5.76
N PHE A 528 49.38 -36.61 6.17
CA PHE A 528 50.19 -37.75 6.60
C PHE A 528 49.69 -38.45 7.88
N ALA A 529 49.74 -39.78 7.88
CA ALA A 529 49.61 -40.59 9.09
C ALA A 529 50.87 -40.51 9.95
N SER A 530 50.82 -41.09 11.16
CA SER A 530 52.00 -41.18 12.03
C SER A 530 53.15 -41.91 11.34
N CYS A 531 54.38 -41.49 11.63
CA CYS A 531 55.58 -42.13 11.10
C CYS A 531 55.61 -43.62 11.45
N SER A 532 55.77 -44.46 10.45
CA SER A 532 55.92 -45.91 10.62
C SER A 532 57.40 -46.27 10.51
N ASN A 533 58.06 -46.50 11.65
CA ASN A 533 59.42 -47.04 11.76
C ASN A 533 59.43 -48.32 12.62
N MET A 534 60.59 -48.95 12.82
CA MET A 534 60.74 -50.18 13.60
C MET A 534 61.72 -49.99 14.76
N PRO A 535 61.34 -49.26 15.83
CA PRO A 535 62.20 -49.08 17.00
C PRO A 535 62.47 -50.42 17.69
N LEU A 536 63.72 -50.62 18.10
CA LEU A 536 64.21 -51.80 18.82
C LEU A 536 64.51 -51.46 20.28
N ALA A 537 64.71 -52.48 21.11
CA ALA A 537 65.13 -52.27 22.49
C ALA A 537 66.59 -51.80 22.56
N GLU A 538 66.88 -50.89 23.50
CA GLU A 538 68.22 -50.36 23.73
C GLU A 538 69.24 -51.45 24.11
N SER A 539 70.45 -51.29 23.59
CA SER A 539 71.61 -52.13 23.87
C SER A 539 72.81 -51.20 24.03
N CYS A 540 73.76 -51.52 24.92
CA CYS A 540 74.94 -50.68 25.21
C CYS A 540 75.96 -50.77 24.05
N ASP A 541 75.61 -50.25 22.88
CA ASP A 541 76.38 -50.34 21.64
C ASP A 541 76.72 -48.97 21.04
N GLY A 542 76.27 -47.87 21.67
CA GLY A 542 76.52 -46.52 21.22
C GLY A 542 75.62 -46.07 20.07
N ILE A 543 74.52 -46.79 19.81
CA ILE A 543 73.52 -46.51 18.79
C ILE A 543 72.15 -46.31 19.46
N ASP A 544 71.36 -45.36 18.95
CA ASP A 544 69.95 -45.17 19.33
C ASP A 544 69.08 -46.24 18.67
N ASN A 545 68.89 -47.36 19.36
CA ASN A 545 68.16 -48.51 18.81
C ASN A 545 66.64 -48.33 18.90
N SER A 546 66.17 -47.52 19.85
CA SER A 546 64.76 -47.20 20.10
C SER A 546 64.25 -46.01 19.31
N CYS A 547 65.13 -45.35 18.55
CA CYS A 547 64.84 -44.26 17.62
C CYS A 547 64.20 -43.04 18.29
N ASN A 548 64.57 -42.76 19.55
CA ASN A 548 63.97 -41.70 20.36
C ASN A 548 64.86 -40.45 20.47
N GLY A 549 66.04 -40.47 19.84
CA GLY A 549 67.02 -39.40 19.83
C GLY A 549 68.02 -39.43 20.98
N GLN A 550 67.98 -40.45 21.84
CA GLN A 550 68.95 -40.69 22.91
C GLN A 550 69.73 -41.98 22.60
N ILE A 551 70.98 -42.04 23.06
CA ILE A 551 71.85 -43.20 22.84
C ILE A 551 71.98 -43.94 24.17
N ASP A 552 71.81 -45.26 24.16
CA ASP A 552 72.02 -46.20 25.27
C ASP A 552 71.21 -45.89 26.55
N GLU A 553 70.01 -45.34 26.44
CA GLU A 553 69.19 -44.97 27.59
C GLU A 553 68.47 -46.16 28.26
N GLY A 554 68.11 -46.00 29.54
CA GLY A 554 67.33 -47.01 30.28
C GLY A 554 68.10 -48.29 30.66
N LEU A 555 69.40 -48.37 30.38
CA LEU A 555 70.24 -49.52 30.75
C LEU A 555 70.70 -49.44 32.22
N SER A 556 70.64 -50.58 32.93
CA SER A 556 70.94 -50.67 34.37
C SER A 556 72.45 -50.72 34.67
N ALA A 557 72.87 -50.10 35.78
CA ALA A 557 74.26 -50.06 36.20
C ALA A 557 74.75 -51.42 36.74
N SER A 558 75.98 -51.80 36.40
CA SER A 558 76.63 -53.01 36.89
C SER A 558 77.46 -52.74 38.15
N ASN A 559 77.56 -53.72 39.06
CA ASN A 559 78.39 -53.57 40.26
C ASN A 559 79.88 -53.54 39.89
N CYS A 560 80.65 -52.67 40.55
CA CYS A 560 82.08 -52.48 40.29
C CYS A 560 82.88 -52.28 41.58
N GLU A 561 84.20 -52.47 41.47
CA GLU A 561 85.19 -52.18 42.51
C GLU A 561 86.34 -51.38 41.87
N PRO A 562 86.78 -50.24 42.45
CA PRO A 562 87.90 -49.47 41.88
C PRO A 562 89.20 -50.27 41.80
N ALA A 563 90.03 -49.97 40.80
CA ALA A 563 91.33 -50.61 40.64
C ALA A 563 92.24 -50.32 41.84
N GLY A 564 92.83 -51.36 42.45
CA GLY A 564 93.66 -51.27 43.66
C GLY A 564 92.94 -51.62 44.96
N THR A 565 91.64 -51.96 44.90
CA THR A 565 90.89 -52.47 46.05
C THR A 565 91.47 -53.82 46.52
N PRO A 566 91.76 -54.01 47.82
CA PRO A 566 92.24 -55.28 48.35
C PRO A 566 91.25 -56.43 48.07
N SER A 567 91.76 -57.61 47.74
CA SER A 567 90.94 -58.79 47.54
C SER A 567 90.50 -59.39 48.88
N GLY A 568 89.27 -59.89 48.96
CA GLY A 568 88.76 -60.60 50.15
C GLY A 568 87.83 -59.79 51.05
N LEU A 569 87.46 -58.57 50.64
CA LEU A 569 86.52 -57.73 51.39
C LEU A 569 85.12 -58.36 51.44
N ILE A 570 84.50 -58.29 52.61
CA ILE A 570 83.11 -58.67 52.79
C ILE A 570 82.23 -57.43 52.56
N TYR A 571 81.20 -57.58 51.72
CA TYR A 571 80.27 -56.50 51.40
C TYR A 571 78.90 -56.77 52.01
N GLY A 572 78.41 -55.83 52.81
CA GLY A 572 77.14 -55.94 53.53
C GLY A 572 77.22 -56.70 54.87
N GLY A 573 76.07 -56.87 55.53
CA GLY A 573 76.03 -57.36 56.90
C GLY A 573 76.51 -56.28 57.89
N SER A 574 77.37 -56.68 58.84
CA SER A 574 77.99 -55.75 59.80
C SER A 574 79.23 -55.03 59.25
N SER A 575 79.59 -55.24 57.97
CA SER A 575 80.71 -54.55 57.32
C SER A 575 80.28 -53.21 56.70
N GLN A 576 81.16 -52.20 56.78
CA GLN A 576 80.90 -50.91 56.14
C GLN A 576 81.08 -50.92 54.61
N CYS A 577 81.82 -51.91 54.08
CA CYS A 577 82.18 -51.91 52.67
C CYS A 577 80.94 -52.07 51.77
N ARG A 578 80.87 -51.24 50.72
CA ARG A 578 79.83 -51.30 49.70
C ARG A 578 80.43 -51.23 48.30
N ARG A 579 80.00 -52.15 47.44
CA ARG A 579 80.33 -52.11 46.01
C ARG A 579 79.79 -50.85 45.37
N GLY A 580 80.56 -50.29 44.46
CA GLY A 580 80.10 -49.16 43.64
C GLY A 580 79.27 -49.65 42.45
N GLN A 581 78.75 -48.69 41.68
CA GLN A 581 78.02 -48.94 40.44
C GLN A 581 78.71 -48.26 39.25
N GLN A 582 78.73 -48.96 38.12
CA GLN A 582 79.27 -48.50 36.84
C GLN A 582 78.16 -48.46 35.81
N PHE A 583 77.94 -47.27 35.25
CA PHE A 583 76.94 -47.03 34.20
C PHE A 583 77.52 -47.35 32.82
N CYS A 584 76.66 -47.74 31.87
CA CYS A 584 77.04 -48.02 30.48
C CYS A 584 77.85 -46.83 29.90
N GLY A 585 78.96 -47.13 29.23
CA GLY A 585 79.87 -46.12 28.65
C GLY A 585 80.80 -45.39 29.63
N GLN A 586 80.65 -45.56 30.95
CA GLN A 586 81.54 -44.95 31.94
C GLN A 586 82.56 -45.94 32.49
N THR A 587 83.79 -45.50 32.72
CA THR A 587 84.89 -46.31 33.30
C THR A 587 85.06 -46.09 34.81
N THR A 588 84.31 -45.17 35.40
CA THR A 588 84.45 -44.77 36.81
C THR A 588 83.41 -45.49 37.66
N CYS A 589 83.89 -46.14 38.72
CA CYS A 589 83.04 -46.81 39.70
C CYS A 589 82.54 -45.81 40.74
N HIS A 590 81.24 -45.50 40.73
CA HIS A 590 80.65 -44.50 41.61
C HIS A 590 80.12 -45.13 42.90
N SER A 591 80.14 -44.38 44.01
CA SER A 591 79.55 -44.76 45.30
C SER A 591 80.15 -46.00 45.98
N PHE A 592 81.40 -46.34 45.65
CA PHE A 592 82.17 -47.36 46.36
C PHE A 592 82.58 -46.87 47.76
N ILE A 593 82.37 -47.70 48.79
CA ILE A 593 82.87 -47.48 50.15
C ILE A 593 83.86 -48.62 50.45
N GLY A 594 85.13 -48.25 50.63
CA GLY A 594 86.23 -49.19 50.91
C GLY A 594 86.53 -49.36 52.40
N PRO A 595 87.49 -50.23 52.73
CA PRO A 595 87.85 -50.52 54.12
C PRO A 595 88.57 -49.33 54.78
N THR A 596 88.33 -49.12 56.07
CA THR A 596 89.05 -48.16 56.92
C THR A 596 89.55 -48.87 58.19
N PRO A 597 90.52 -48.32 58.93
CA PRO A 597 90.96 -48.94 60.18
C PRO A 597 89.81 -49.16 61.18
N GLU A 598 89.90 -50.25 61.95
CA GLU A 598 88.95 -50.64 62.99
C GLU A 598 88.80 -49.57 64.07
N VAL A 599 87.55 -49.31 64.44
CA VAL A 599 87.15 -48.53 65.61
C VAL A 599 86.13 -49.35 66.40
N SER A 600 86.14 -49.22 67.73
CA SER A 600 85.28 -50.03 68.61
C SER A 600 83.83 -49.51 68.59
N ASP A 601 83.15 -49.68 67.47
CA ASP A 601 81.80 -49.19 67.20
C ASP A 601 80.81 -50.32 66.84
N GLY A 602 81.28 -51.58 66.81
CA GLY A 602 80.47 -52.75 66.49
C GLY A 602 80.25 -52.98 64.99
N ILE A 603 81.00 -52.27 64.13
CA ILE A 603 81.02 -52.42 62.67
C ILE A 603 82.40 -52.95 62.27
N ASP A 604 82.42 -53.86 61.29
CA ASP A 604 83.64 -54.30 60.62
C ASP A 604 84.06 -53.19 59.63
N ASN A 605 84.97 -52.31 60.07
CA ASN A 605 85.43 -51.16 59.31
C ASN A 605 86.49 -51.57 58.28
N ASP A 606 87.40 -52.48 58.61
CA ASP A 606 88.45 -52.91 57.69
C ASP A 606 87.97 -54.00 56.70
N CYS A 607 86.72 -54.42 56.87
CA CYS A 607 85.96 -55.33 56.02
C CYS A 607 86.62 -56.71 55.88
N ASP A 608 87.40 -57.13 56.90
CA ASP A 608 88.09 -58.41 56.94
C ASP A 608 87.20 -59.58 57.40
N GLY A 609 85.98 -59.27 57.87
CA GLY A 609 84.97 -60.21 58.35
C GLY A 609 84.94 -60.41 59.86
N ALA A 610 85.79 -59.73 60.62
CA ALA A 610 85.72 -59.63 62.08
C ALA A 610 85.28 -58.22 62.51
N ILE A 611 84.56 -58.13 63.64
CA ILE A 611 84.08 -56.86 64.19
C ILE A 611 84.99 -56.47 65.35
N ASP A 612 85.45 -55.21 65.35
CA ASP A 612 86.23 -54.57 66.41
C ASP A 612 87.57 -55.29 66.73
N ASN A 613 88.26 -55.86 65.72
CA ASN A 613 89.56 -56.52 65.91
C ASN A 613 90.74 -55.53 65.91
N GLY A 614 91.80 -55.86 66.66
CA GLY A 614 93.06 -55.10 66.61
C GLY A 614 93.11 -53.78 67.41
N ILE A 615 92.10 -53.50 68.23
CA ILE A 615 91.99 -52.26 69.04
C ILE A 615 92.56 -52.49 70.46
N ASP A 616 93.86 -52.25 70.70
CA ASP A 616 94.43 -52.25 72.06
C ASP A 616 95.41 -51.09 72.32
N ALA A 617 95.33 -50.57 73.54
CA ALA A 617 96.18 -49.57 74.22
C ALA A 617 95.87 -48.06 74.09
N MET A 618 94.76 -47.57 74.69
CA MET A 618 94.72 -46.19 75.26
C MET A 618 94.01 -45.99 76.62
N PHE A 619 93.51 -47.02 77.33
CA PHE A 619 93.04 -46.85 78.72
C PHE A 619 93.60 -47.92 79.67
N LYS A 620 94.85 -47.72 80.13
CA LYS A 620 95.36 -48.25 81.41
C LYS A 620 96.10 -47.14 82.18
N ASN A 621 95.49 -46.60 83.24
CA ASN A 621 96.06 -46.31 84.58
C ASN A 621 95.35 -45.16 85.33
N GLY A 622 94.85 -45.44 86.55
CA GLY A 622 94.82 -44.49 87.67
C GLY A 622 93.43 -44.10 88.22
N PHE A 623 92.97 -44.74 89.29
CA PHE A 623 92.78 -44.17 90.64
C PHE A 623 92.30 -45.29 91.59
N GLU A 624 92.69 -45.17 92.86
CA GLU A 624 92.62 -46.12 93.99
C GLU A 624 91.29 -46.85 94.23
#